data_AF-I1DYJ4-F1
#
_entry.id   AF-I1DYJ4-F1
#
_cell.length_a   1.000
_cell.length_b   1.000
_cell.length_c   1.000
_cell.angle_alpha   90.00
_cell.angle_beta   90.00
_cell.angle_gamma   90.00
#
_symmetry.space_group_name_H-M   'P 1'
#
loop_
_entity.id
_entity.type
_entity.pdbx_description
1 polymer ?
#
loop_
_entity_poly.entity_id
_entity_poly.type
_entity_poly.pdbx_seq_one_letter_code
_entity_poly.pdbx_strand_id
1 'polypeptide(L)'
;MKAIVASTLLLLSGCSLIPKPEINITAASIDAPSSVMQQLRQQGQPRSLIPVSVYAFRDQTGQYKPQANVSSFSTAVTQGATSMLTQILLDSGWFAPLEREGLQNLLTERKIHGSNKKSAELPPLKEARLLFEGGIIGYETNLSTGGIGAEYFGIGASELYREDQVSVYLRAIDVHSGQVLLSVSSNKKVFSQELRAGLFRYVSLNRLAEAEGGYSTNEPVQYCVKQAMEAAVVALVEQGLQRGFWRLDDQLSLNPATGS
;
A
#
# COMPACT_ATOMS: atom_id res chain seq x y z
N MET A 1 -50.25 -31.59 -25.89
CA MET A 1 -49.92 -31.80 -24.46
C MET A 1 -48.49 -32.30 -24.23
N LYS A 2 -47.99 -33.32 -24.95
CA LYS A 2 -46.62 -33.86 -24.77
C LYS A 2 -45.48 -32.86 -25.04
N ALA A 3 -45.64 -31.98 -26.03
CA ALA A 3 -44.61 -30.97 -26.38
C ALA A 3 -44.47 -29.86 -25.31
N ILE A 4 -45.55 -29.53 -24.60
CA ILE A 4 -45.54 -28.50 -23.55
C ILE A 4 -44.81 -29.03 -22.30
N VAL A 5 -45.03 -30.30 -21.95
CA VAL A 5 -44.36 -30.95 -20.81
C VAL A 5 -42.84 -31.07 -21.03
N ALA A 6 -42.40 -31.34 -22.26
CA ALA A 6 -40.98 -31.42 -22.60
C ALA A 6 -40.26 -30.06 -22.49
N SER A 7 -40.93 -28.97 -22.90
CA SER A 7 -40.36 -27.62 -22.83
C SER A 7 -40.25 -27.10 -21.40
N THR A 8 -41.16 -27.51 -20.50
CA THR A 8 -41.10 -27.16 -19.07
C THR A 8 -39.99 -27.93 -18.34
N LEU A 9 -39.69 -29.18 -18.74
CA LEU A 9 -38.61 -29.97 -18.11
C LEU A 9 -37.20 -29.41 -18.40
N LEU A 10 -36.99 -28.84 -19.59
CA LEU A 10 -35.73 -28.20 -19.99
C LEU A 10 -35.43 -26.91 -19.21
N LEU A 11 -36.47 -26.20 -18.74
CA LEU A 11 -36.31 -24.95 -17.99
C LEU A 11 -35.99 -25.18 -16.50
N LEU A 12 -36.27 -26.38 -15.95
CA LEU A 12 -35.96 -26.70 -14.55
C LEU A 12 -34.54 -27.26 -14.34
N SER A 13 -33.78 -27.55 -15.41
CA SER A 13 -32.43 -28.13 -15.29
C SER A 13 -31.30 -27.09 -15.12
N GLY A 14 -31.61 -25.79 -15.16
CA GLY A 14 -30.60 -24.72 -15.24
C GLY A 14 -30.09 -24.15 -13.92
N CYS A 15 -30.75 -24.41 -12.78
CA CYS A 15 -30.44 -23.70 -11.53
C CYS A 15 -29.29 -24.30 -10.68
N SER A 16 -28.64 -25.39 -11.12
CA SER A 16 -27.55 -26.03 -10.37
C SER A 16 -26.13 -25.65 -10.83
N LEU A 17 -26.01 -24.79 -11.85
CA LEU A 17 -24.74 -24.44 -12.50
C LEU A 17 -24.24 -23.03 -12.16
N ILE A 18 -24.51 -22.52 -10.96
CA ILE A 18 -23.75 -21.39 -10.43
C ILE A 18 -22.52 -21.96 -9.73
N PRO A 19 -21.33 -21.98 -10.37
CA PRO A 19 -20.14 -22.44 -9.69
C PRO A 19 -19.92 -21.53 -8.49
N LYS A 20 -19.87 -22.12 -7.30
CA LYS A 20 -19.39 -21.40 -6.12
C LYS A 20 -17.99 -20.88 -6.46
N PRO A 21 -17.65 -19.62 -6.11
CA PRO A 21 -16.29 -19.15 -6.29
C PRO A 21 -15.36 -20.16 -5.61
N GLU A 22 -14.42 -20.70 -6.38
CA GLU A 22 -13.44 -21.63 -5.83
C GLU A 22 -12.72 -20.92 -4.69
N ILE A 23 -12.63 -21.59 -3.54
CA ILE A 23 -11.85 -21.06 -2.43
C ILE A 23 -10.42 -21.05 -2.94
N ASN A 24 -9.92 -19.85 -3.23
CA ASN A 24 -8.59 -19.67 -3.80
C ASN A 24 -7.55 -19.84 -2.67
N ILE A 25 -7.30 -21.10 -2.30
CA ILE A 25 -6.33 -21.47 -1.27
C ILE A 25 -4.95 -21.41 -1.91
N THR A 26 -4.37 -20.22 -1.92
CA THR A 26 -2.99 -20.02 -2.32
C THR A 26 -2.07 -20.21 -1.11
N ALA A 27 -0.92 -20.84 -1.32
CA ALA A 27 0.12 -20.89 -0.31
C ALA A 27 0.61 -19.47 0.05
N ALA A 28 1.10 -19.29 1.28
CA ALA A 28 1.77 -18.04 1.66
C ALA A 28 2.98 -17.80 0.75
N SER A 29 3.21 -16.53 0.38
CA SER A 29 4.35 -16.12 -0.44
C SER A 29 5.07 -14.95 0.22
N ILE A 30 6.33 -14.76 -0.16
CA ILE A 30 7.15 -13.62 0.28
C ILE A 30 7.02 -12.54 -0.79
N ASP A 31 6.70 -11.32 -0.36
CA ASP A 31 6.65 -10.17 -1.26
C ASP A 31 8.03 -9.87 -1.84
N ALA A 32 8.14 -9.82 -3.16
CA ALA A 32 9.33 -9.33 -3.83
C ALA A 32 9.42 -7.79 -3.76
N PRO A 33 10.64 -7.21 -3.82
CA PRO A 33 10.79 -5.77 -4.00
C PRO A 33 10.03 -5.29 -5.22
N SER A 34 9.34 -4.14 -5.12
CA SER A 34 8.53 -3.61 -6.21
C SER A 34 9.37 -3.25 -7.43
N SER A 35 8.74 -3.17 -8.61
CA SER A 35 9.40 -2.71 -9.84
C SER A 35 10.00 -1.30 -9.67
N VAL A 36 9.36 -0.44 -8.88
CA VAL A 36 9.85 0.91 -8.57
C VAL A 36 11.16 0.86 -7.80
N MET A 37 11.26 0.03 -6.76
CA MET A 37 12.50 -0.15 -5.99
C MET A 37 13.60 -0.85 -6.81
N GLN A 38 13.22 -1.79 -7.68
CA GLN A 38 14.18 -2.42 -8.60
C GLN A 38 14.74 -1.41 -9.60
N GLN A 39 13.89 -0.56 -10.19
CA GLN A 39 14.30 0.49 -11.12
C GLN A 39 15.22 1.52 -10.44
N LEU A 40 14.88 1.95 -9.23
CA LEU A 40 15.73 2.87 -8.46
C LEU A 40 17.13 2.29 -8.23
N ARG A 41 17.23 0.99 -7.92
CA ARG A 41 18.52 0.30 -7.79
C ARG A 41 19.29 0.23 -9.11
N GLN A 42 18.60 0.04 -10.23
CA GLN A 42 19.22 -0.03 -11.56
C GLN A 42 19.75 1.32 -12.05
N GLN A 43 19.16 2.44 -11.60
CA GLN A 43 19.65 3.79 -11.90
C GLN A 43 20.99 4.12 -11.21
N GLY A 44 21.41 3.28 -10.26
CA GLY A 44 22.66 3.40 -9.55
C GLY A 44 22.46 3.56 -8.04
N GLN A 45 23.54 3.34 -7.29
CA GLN A 45 23.55 3.34 -5.84
C GLN A 45 24.75 4.17 -5.33
N PRO A 46 24.69 4.68 -4.10
CA PRO A 46 25.83 5.33 -3.49
C PRO A 46 26.93 4.32 -3.21
N ARG A 47 28.20 4.77 -3.22
CA ARG A 47 29.37 3.94 -2.90
C ARG A 47 29.26 3.23 -1.55
N SER A 48 28.59 3.86 -0.59
CA SER A 48 28.25 3.27 0.71
C SER A 48 26.82 3.65 1.08
N LEU A 49 26.06 2.68 1.56
CA LEU A 49 24.69 2.90 2.06
C LEU A 49 24.66 4.00 3.12
N ILE A 50 23.69 4.90 2.99
CA ILE A 50 23.57 6.09 3.80
C ILE A 50 22.85 5.74 5.12
N PRO A 51 23.50 5.82 6.30
CA PRO A 51 22.85 5.50 7.57
C PRO A 51 21.76 6.52 7.88
N VAL A 52 20.55 6.03 8.18
CA VAL A 52 19.39 6.88 8.48
C VAL A 52 18.66 6.36 9.71
N SER A 53 18.25 7.25 10.61
CA SER A 53 17.34 6.89 11.71
C SER A 53 15.90 7.08 11.25
N VAL A 54 15.05 6.09 11.53
CA VAL A 54 13.59 6.16 11.35
C VAL A 54 12.96 5.89 12.70
N TYR A 55 12.22 6.85 13.23
CA TYR A 55 11.51 6.68 14.51
C TYR A 55 10.13 6.07 14.27
N ALA A 56 9.07 6.89 14.25
CA ALA A 56 7.72 6.43 14.02
C ALA A 56 7.17 7.11 12.77
N PHE A 57 6.73 6.29 11.80
CA PHE A 57 6.01 6.77 10.63
C PHE A 57 4.53 6.47 10.87
N ARG A 58 3.77 7.47 11.34
CA ARG A 58 2.43 7.27 11.90
C ARG A 58 1.34 7.59 10.89
N ASP A 59 0.18 6.98 11.11
CA ASP A 59 -1.08 7.49 10.57
C ASP A 59 -1.45 8.79 11.30
N GLN A 60 -1.54 9.87 10.53
CA GLN A 60 -1.95 11.21 10.98
C GLN A 60 -3.28 11.64 10.32
N THR A 61 -3.94 10.73 9.61
CA THR A 61 -5.21 11.00 8.91
C THR A 61 -6.39 11.11 9.87
N GLY A 62 -6.33 10.38 10.99
CA GLY A 62 -7.43 10.25 11.95
C GLY A 62 -8.66 9.51 11.40
N GLN A 63 -8.54 8.84 10.24
CA GLN A 63 -9.67 8.23 9.55
C GLN A 63 -9.94 6.81 10.03
N TYR A 64 -11.23 6.50 10.22
CA TYR A 64 -11.73 5.16 10.49
C TYR A 64 -12.54 4.65 9.29
N LYS A 65 -12.64 3.33 9.14
CA LYS A 65 -13.44 2.72 8.08
C LYS A 65 -14.92 3.09 8.29
N PRO A 66 -15.60 3.62 7.26
CA PRO A 66 -17.03 3.88 7.37
C PRO A 66 -17.79 2.55 7.50
N GLN A 67 -18.65 2.45 8.51
CA GLN A 67 -19.61 1.36 8.65
C GLN A 67 -21.02 1.94 8.66
N ALA A 68 -21.92 1.30 7.91
CA ALA A 68 -23.31 1.73 7.88
C ALA A 68 -23.92 1.56 9.29
N ASN A 69 -24.44 2.67 9.83
CA ASN A 69 -25.19 2.75 11.09
C ASN A 69 -24.43 2.37 12.38
N VAL A 70 -23.09 2.25 12.35
CA VAL A 70 -22.28 1.92 13.54
C VAL A 70 -20.93 2.65 13.51
N SER A 71 -20.44 3.08 14.67
CA SER A 71 -19.07 3.60 14.82
C SER A 71 -18.04 2.48 14.69
N SER A 72 -17.02 2.67 13.85
CA SER A 72 -15.94 1.70 13.66
C SER A 72 -14.66 2.15 14.37
N PHE A 73 -14.00 1.22 15.07
CA PHE A 73 -12.65 1.41 15.62
C PHE A 73 -11.53 0.95 14.66
N SER A 74 -11.89 0.44 13.48
CA SER A 74 -10.91 0.02 12.48
C SER A 74 -10.40 1.24 11.73
N THR A 75 -9.10 1.50 11.80
CA THR A 75 -8.47 2.60 11.06
C THR A 75 -8.61 2.36 9.55
N ALA A 76 -8.79 3.44 8.80
CA ALA A 76 -8.87 3.38 7.34
C ALA A 76 -7.51 3.00 6.72
N VAL A 77 -6.42 3.36 7.41
CA VAL A 77 -5.04 3.15 6.95
C VAL A 77 -4.23 2.30 7.93
N THR A 78 -3.13 1.72 7.43
CA THR A 78 -2.24 0.85 8.19
C THR A 78 -1.52 1.58 9.33
N GLN A 79 -1.36 0.90 10.47
CA GLN A 79 -0.53 1.33 11.59
C GLN A 79 0.90 0.77 11.52
N GLY A 80 1.19 -0.09 10.54
CA GLY A 80 2.51 -0.71 10.32
C GLY A 80 3.41 0.06 9.34
N ALA A 81 3.18 1.37 9.18
CA ALA A 81 3.88 2.16 8.17
C ALA A 81 5.38 2.35 8.49
N THR A 82 5.80 2.35 9.76
CA THR A 82 7.23 2.37 10.11
C THR A 82 7.97 1.17 9.51
N SER A 83 7.46 -0.05 9.72
CA SER A 83 8.07 -1.28 9.18
C SER A 83 8.08 -1.29 7.66
N MET A 84 7.01 -0.78 7.03
CA MET A 84 6.92 -0.62 5.59
C MET A 84 8.00 0.35 5.06
N LEU A 85 8.20 1.50 5.72
CA LEU A 85 9.25 2.45 5.33
C LEU A 85 10.63 1.82 5.47
N THR A 86 10.90 1.13 6.58
CA THR A 86 12.19 0.45 6.81
C THR A 86 12.48 -0.57 5.71
N GLN A 87 11.48 -1.36 5.29
CA GLN A 87 11.63 -2.31 4.18
C GLN A 87 11.90 -1.57 2.85
N ILE A 88 11.15 -0.51 2.54
CA ILE A 88 11.34 0.29 1.33
C ILE A 88 12.76 0.90 1.28
N LEU A 89 13.27 1.40 2.41
CA LEU A 89 14.62 1.94 2.51
C LEU A 89 15.69 0.87 2.26
N LEU A 90 15.51 -0.35 2.77
CA LEU A 90 16.39 -1.49 2.47
C LEU A 90 16.31 -1.88 0.99
N ASP A 91 15.10 -2.03 0.45
CA ASP A 91 14.84 -2.41 -0.94
C ASP A 91 15.38 -1.38 -1.93
N SER A 92 15.45 -0.10 -1.53
CA SER A 92 16.01 0.98 -2.35
C SER A 92 17.49 0.79 -2.67
N GLY A 93 18.26 0.14 -1.79
CA GLY A 93 19.72 0.05 -1.91
C GLY A 93 20.45 1.40 -1.73
N TRP A 94 19.78 2.46 -1.27
CA TRP A 94 20.39 3.76 -0.99
C TRP A 94 20.71 3.96 0.49
N PHE A 95 19.86 3.42 1.37
CA PHE A 95 19.88 3.73 2.79
C PHE A 95 20.14 2.49 3.64
N ALA A 96 20.76 2.71 4.80
CA ALA A 96 20.91 1.73 5.86
C ALA A 96 20.10 2.20 7.07
N PRO A 97 18.81 1.83 7.18
CA PRO A 97 17.98 2.25 8.29
C PRO A 97 18.50 1.68 9.62
N LEU A 98 18.52 2.53 10.65
CA LEU A 98 18.89 2.18 12.02
C LEU A 98 17.63 2.06 12.87
N GLU A 99 17.57 1.01 13.67
CA GLU A 99 16.45 0.72 14.57
C GLU A 99 16.30 1.81 15.66
N ARG A 100 15.19 2.54 15.63
CA ARG A 100 14.80 3.51 16.66
C ARG A 100 13.39 3.30 17.21
N GLU A 101 12.52 2.59 16.50
CA GLU A 101 11.17 2.25 16.98
C GLU A 101 11.27 1.32 18.19
N GLY A 102 12.12 0.30 18.11
CA GLY A 102 12.41 -0.67 19.16
C GLY A 102 13.64 -0.35 20.04
N LEU A 103 14.09 0.90 20.10
CA LEU A 103 15.37 1.26 20.75
C LEU A 103 15.46 0.77 22.20
N GLN A 104 14.36 0.86 22.96
CA GLN A 104 14.35 0.43 24.36
C GLN A 104 14.62 -1.07 24.51
N ASN A 105 14.08 -1.90 23.61
CA ASN A 105 14.33 -3.34 23.61
C ASN A 105 15.80 -3.61 23.30
N LEU A 106 16.35 -2.92 22.29
CA LEU A 106 17.76 -3.02 21.92
C LEU A 106 18.69 -2.64 23.08
N LEU A 107 18.42 -1.53 23.77
CA LEU A 107 19.19 -1.09 24.94
C LEU A 107 19.10 -2.10 26.09
N THR A 108 17.93 -2.71 26.28
CA THR A 108 17.71 -3.75 27.29
C THR A 108 18.57 -4.98 26.99
N GLU A 109 18.57 -5.48 25.75
CA GLU A 109 19.42 -6.61 25.33
C GLU A 109 20.91 -6.33 25.50
N ARG A 110 21.36 -5.13 25.13
CA ARG A 110 22.77 -4.73 25.31
C ARG A 110 23.16 -4.64 26.78
N LYS A 111 22.26 -4.17 27.64
CA LYS A 111 22.47 -4.14 29.10
C LYS A 111 22.57 -5.56 29.66
N ILE A 112 21.72 -6.47 29.21
CA ILE A 112 21.77 -7.90 29.59
C ILE A 112 23.13 -8.48 29.18
N HIS A 113 23.58 -8.26 27.94
CA HIS A 113 24.88 -8.72 27.47
C HIS A 113 26.05 -8.19 28.31
N GLY A 114 26.04 -6.90 28.64
CA GLY A 114 27.08 -6.26 29.45
C GLY A 114 27.09 -6.70 30.93
N SER A 115 25.99 -7.24 31.44
CA SER A 115 25.92 -7.75 32.82
C SER A 115 26.70 -9.06 33.03
N ASN A 116 27.01 -9.78 31.94
CA ASN A 116 27.80 -10.99 31.98
C ASN A 116 29.30 -10.64 32.00
N LYS A 117 29.97 -10.83 33.15
CA LYS A 117 31.38 -10.48 33.38
C LYS A 117 32.39 -11.16 32.42
N LYS A 118 31.96 -12.18 31.68
CA LYS A 118 32.79 -12.88 30.67
C LYS A 118 32.55 -12.38 29.24
N SER A 119 31.56 -11.53 29.02
CA SER A 119 31.24 -11.00 27.70
C SER A 119 32.19 -9.88 27.30
N ALA A 120 32.60 -9.88 26.03
CA ALA A 120 33.31 -8.76 25.45
C ALA A 120 32.41 -7.51 25.40
N GLU A 121 33.01 -6.35 25.59
CA GLU A 121 32.32 -5.06 25.52
C GLU A 121 31.81 -4.80 24.09
N LEU A 122 30.54 -4.38 23.99
CA LEU A 122 29.92 -4.11 22.69
C LEU A 122 30.31 -2.71 22.19
N PRO A 123 30.58 -2.53 20.89
CA PRO A 123 30.85 -1.20 20.33
C PRO A 123 29.62 -0.30 20.49
N PRO A 124 29.79 1.03 20.63
CA PRO A 124 28.69 1.98 20.69
C PRO A 124 27.70 1.82 19.53
N LEU A 125 26.46 2.24 19.73
CA LEU A 125 25.47 2.21 18.66
C LEU A 125 25.89 3.13 17.52
N LYS A 126 25.69 2.67 16.28
CA LYS A 126 25.95 3.47 15.10
C LYS A 126 25.09 4.73 15.13
N GLU A 127 25.73 5.87 14.86
CA GLU A 127 25.06 7.14 14.69
C GLU A 127 24.58 7.28 13.23
N ALA A 128 23.44 7.94 13.03
CA ALA A 128 22.98 8.38 11.72
C ALA A 128 22.94 9.91 11.72
N ARG A 129 23.52 10.50 10.69
CA ARG A 129 23.48 11.96 10.47
C ARG A 129 22.12 12.43 9.97
N LEU A 130 21.34 11.52 9.38
CA LEU A 130 20.03 11.81 8.84
C LEU A 130 18.94 11.15 9.67
N LEU A 131 17.88 11.93 9.88
CA LEU A 131 16.63 11.49 10.47
C LEU A 131 15.54 11.59 9.41
N PHE A 132 14.88 10.48 9.12
CA PHE A 132 13.69 10.46 8.27
C PHE A 132 12.45 10.48 9.15
N GLU A 133 11.58 11.44 8.87
CA GLU A 133 10.31 11.63 9.55
C GLU A 133 9.20 11.85 8.56
N GLY A 134 7.99 11.50 8.97
CA GLY A 134 6.82 11.66 8.14
C GLY A 134 5.64 10.89 8.68
N GLY A 135 4.66 10.73 7.81
CA GLY A 135 3.45 10.01 8.13
C GLY A 135 2.52 9.90 6.93
N ILE A 136 1.46 9.14 7.14
CA ILE A 136 0.30 9.16 6.26
C ILE A 136 -0.55 10.35 6.72
N ILE A 137 -0.53 11.42 5.94
CA ILE A 137 -1.10 12.71 6.34
C ILE A 137 -2.52 12.92 5.82
N GLY A 138 -2.95 12.15 4.82
CA GLY A 138 -4.29 12.22 4.27
C GLY A 138 -4.83 10.86 3.84
N TYR A 139 -6.11 10.66 4.12
CA TYR A 139 -6.94 9.62 3.50
C TYR A 139 -8.29 10.26 3.16
N GLU A 140 -8.50 10.53 1.88
CA GLU A 140 -9.70 11.18 1.37
C GLU A 140 -10.57 10.12 0.68
N THR A 141 -11.85 10.06 1.03
CA THR A 141 -12.80 9.11 0.43
C THR A 141 -13.74 9.81 -0.52
N ASN A 142 -14.21 9.09 -1.54
CA ASN A 142 -15.20 9.59 -2.51
C ASN A 142 -14.77 10.87 -3.24
N LEU A 143 -13.49 10.98 -3.61
CA LEU A 143 -13.01 12.11 -4.41
C LEU A 143 -13.70 12.19 -5.77
N SER A 144 -13.93 11.03 -6.37
CA SER A 144 -14.78 10.90 -7.55
C SER A 144 -15.66 9.67 -7.37
N THR A 145 -16.96 9.86 -7.49
CA THR A 145 -17.94 8.79 -7.58
C THR A 145 -18.74 8.99 -8.85
N GLY A 146 -19.09 7.88 -9.49
CA GLY A 146 -19.88 7.91 -10.69
C GLY A 146 -20.42 6.53 -10.99
N GLY A 147 -21.29 6.49 -11.98
CA GLY A 147 -21.88 5.25 -12.41
C GLY A 147 -22.88 5.46 -13.51
N ILE A 148 -23.13 4.37 -14.23
CA ILE A 148 -24.14 4.30 -15.28
C ILE A 148 -25.06 3.15 -14.93
N GLY A 149 -26.36 3.41 -15.00
CA GLY A 149 -27.39 2.41 -14.73
C GLY A 149 -28.45 2.46 -15.80
N ALA A 150 -28.89 1.30 -16.28
CA ALA A 150 -30.00 1.18 -17.19
C ALA A 150 -30.97 0.12 -16.65
N GLU A 151 -32.26 0.45 -16.67
CA GLU A 151 -33.33 -0.43 -16.23
C GLU A 151 -34.42 -0.49 -17.29
N TYR A 152 -34.80 -1.70 -17.70
CA TYR A 152 -35.85 -1.92 -18.68
C TYR A 152 -36.60 -3.23 -18.39
N PHE A 153 -37.93 -3.16 -18.29
CA PHE A 153 -38.79 -4.33 -18.11
C PHE A 153 -38.40 -5.24 -16.93
N GLY A 154 -38.00 -4.62 -15.81
CA GLY A 154 -37.60 -5.35 -14.61
C GLY A 154 -36.22 -5.99 -14.71
N ILE A 155 -35.41 -5.71 -15.73
CA ILE A 155 -33.98 -6.07 -15.78
C ILE A 155 -33.19 -4.78 -15.60
N GLY A 156 -32.29 -4.74 -14.62
CA GLY A 156 -31.41 -3.62 -14.34
C GLY A 156 -29.94 -4.04 -14.41
N ALA A 157 -29.09 -3.18 -14.97
CA ALA A 157 -27.64 -3.28 -14.84
C ALA A 157 -27.09 -1.92 -14.43
N SER A 158 -26.18 -1.92 -13.45
CA SER A 158 -25.51 -0.70 -12.99
C SER A 158 -24.04 -0.95 -12.74
N GLU A 159 -23.24 0.03 -13.10
CA GLU A 159 -21.82 0.10 -12.80
C GLU A 159 -21.60 1.32 -11.92
N LEU A 160 -20.90 1.13 -10.81
CA LEU A 160 -20.52 2.17 -9.86
C LEU A 160 -19.00 2.14 -9.70
N TYR A 161 -18.38 3.32 -9.66
CA TYR A 161 -16.99 3.45 -9.29
C TYR A 161 -16.82 4.51 -8.19
N ARG A 162 -15.78 4.32 -7.39
CA ARG A 162 -15.34 5.24 -6.35
C ARG A 162 -13.82 5.34 -6.37
N GLU A 163 -13.33 6.56 -6.28
CA GLU A 163 -11.93 6.88 -6.10
C GLU A 163 -11.70 7.50 -4.72
N ASP A 164 -10.82 6.87 -3.94
CA ASP A 164 -10.26 7.45 -2.71
C ASP A 164 -8.80 7.88 -2.96
N GLN A 165 -8.16 8.59 -2.03
CA GLN A 165 -6.75 8.99 -2.15
C GLN A 165 -6.01 8.88 -0.81
N VAL A 166 -4.79 8.37 -0.88
CA VAL A 166 -3.83 8.36 0.22
C VAL A 166 -2.75 9.40 -0.05
N SER A 167 -2.40 10.18 0.97
CA SER A 167 -1.33 11.17 0.91
C SER A 167 -0.26 10.85 1.96
N VAL A 168 0.99 10.77 1.52
CA VAL A 168 2.15 10.42 2.33
C VAL A 168 3.15 11.57 2.31
N TYR A 169 3.64 11.93 3.48
CA TYR A 169 4.66 12.96 3.66
C TYR A 169 5.96 12.35 4.20
N LEU A 170 7.10 12.72 3.62
CA LEU A 170 8.42 12.27 4.04
C LEU A 170 9.42 13.43 3.96
N ARG A 171 10.22 13.61 5.01
CA ARG A 171 11.28 14.61 5.07
C ARG A 171 12.59 14.02 5.61
N ALA A 172 13.70 14.58 5.16
CA ALA A 172 15.04 14.27 5.65
C ALA A 172 15.59 15.45 6.48
N ILE A 173 16.03 15.17 7.69
CA ILE A 173 16.53 16.17 8.65
C ILE A 173 18.00 15.86 8.95
N ASP A 174 18.86 16.89 8.96
CA ASP A 174 20.22 16.79 9.49
C ASP A 174 20.18 16.85 11.02
N VAL A 175 20.63 15.79 11.68
CA VAL A 175 20.55 15.63 13.15
C VAL A 175 21.40 16.69 13.88
N HIS A 176 22.48 17.17 13.26
CA HIS A 176 23.40 18.11 13.90
C HIS A 176 22.85 19.54 13.92
N SER A 177 22.28 19.99 12.80
CA SER A 177 21.74 21.36 12.67
C SER A 177 20.25 21.48 12.96
N GLY A 178 19.49 20.36 12.92
CA GLY A 178 18.04 20.37 12.92
C GLY A 178 17.42 20.85 11.60
N GLN A 179 18.22 21.09 10.57
CA GLN A 179 17.75 21.58 9.28
C GLN A 179 16.98 20.49 8.51
N VAL A 180 15.80 20.83 8.00
CA VAL A 180 15.08 20.00 7.02
C VAL A 180 15.77 20.17 5.66
N LEU A 181 16.47 19.13 5.20
CA LEU A 181 17.22 19.12 3.95
C LEU A 181 16.31 18.92 2.74
N LEU A 182 15.38 17.96 2.86
CA LEU A 182 14.46 17.53 1.81
C LEU A 182 13.08 17.32 2.40
N SER A 183 12.04 17.59 1.62
CA SER A 183 10.64 17.43 2.01
C SER A 183 9.84 17.06 0.78
N VAL A 184 9.16 15.92 0.82
CA VAL A 184 8.43 15.32 -0.29
C VAL A 184 7.02 14.96 0.17
N SER A 185 6.04 15.18 -0.71
CA SER A 185 4.67 14.70 -0.54
C SER A 185 4.31 13.85 -1.76
N SER A 186 3.65 12.71 -1.54
CA SER A 186 3.27 11.75 -2.56
C SER A 186 1.82 11.33 -2.36
N ASN A 187 1.06 11.25 -3.45
CA ASN A 187 -0.36 10.89 -3.42
C ASN A 187 -0.61 9.67 -4.31
N LYS A 188 -1.41 8.72 -3.83
CA LYS A 188 -1.90 7.57 -4.61
C LYS A 188 -3.41 7.45 -4.48
N LYS A 189 -4.08 7.43 -5.63
CA LYS A 189 -5.51 7.13 -5.75
C LYS A 189 -5.75 5.64 -5.46
N VAL A 190 -6.85 5.33 -4.78
CA VAL A 190 -7.33 3.97 -4.50
C VAL A 190 -8.61 3.77 -5.30
N PHE A 191 -8.55 2.89 -6.30
CA PHE A 191 -9.70 2.66 -7.18
C PHE A 191 -10.57 1.51 -6.67
N SER A 192 -11.88 1.75 -6.64
CA SER A 192 -12.92 0.77 -6.29
C SER A 192 -13.99 0.76 -7.38
N GLN A 193 -14.37 -0.40 -7.87
CA GLN A 193 -15.41 -0.57 -8.89
C GLN A 193 -16.36 -1.68 -8.48
N GLU A 194 -17.64 -1.49 -8.77
CA GLU A 194 -18.70 -2.46 -8.52
C GLU A 194 -19.63 -2.53 -9.73
N LEU A 195 -19.84 -3.74 -10.22
CA LEU A 195 -20.79 -4.06 -11.29
C LEU A 195 -21.94 -4.87 -10.71
N ARG A 196 -23.17 -4.41 -10.89
CA ARG A 196 -24.41 -5.06 -10.44
C ARG A 196 -25.33 -5.33 -11.62
N ALA A 197 -25.98 -6.48 -11.62
CA ALA A 197 -27.05 -6.85 -12.55
C ALA A 197 -28.18 -7.52 -11.76
N GLY A 198 -29.41 -7.06 -11.97
CA GLY A 198 -30.59 -7.51 -11.21
C GLY A 198 -31.80 -7.75 -12.10
N LEU A 199 -32.67 -8.68 -11.67
CA LEU A 199 -34.00 -8.91 -12.22
C LEU A 199 -35.03 -8.68 -11.12
N PHE A 200 -35.96 -7.75 -11.37
CA PHE A 200 -37.06 -7.33 -10.51
C PHE A 200 -38.40 -7.64 -11.19
N ARG A 201 -39.27 -8.41 -10.53
CA ARG A 201 -40.63 -8.70 -11.02
C ARG A 201 -41.66 -8.31 -9.97
N TYR A 202 -42.59 -7.42 -10.33
CA TYR A 202 -43.73 -7.07 -9.49
C TYR A 202 -44.77 -8.20 -9.53
N VAL A 203 -44.97 -8.87 -8.40
CA VAL A 203 -45.86 -10.06 -8.30
C VAL A 203 -47.24 -9.70 -7.71
N SER A 204 -47.47 -8.45 -7.33
CA SER A 204 -48.76 -7.79 -7.00
C SER A 204 -48.46 -6.37 -6.50
N LEU A 205 -49.47 -5.53 -6.26
CA LEU A 205 -49.33 -4.12 -5.84
C LEU A 205 -48.35 -3.89 -4.68
N ASN A 206 -48.02 -4.90 -3.87
CA ASN A 206 -47.13 -4.80 -2.70
C ASN A 206 -46.06 -5.93 -2.60
N ARG A 207 -45.73 -6.66 -3.67
CA ARG A 207 -44.70 -7.73 -3.60
C ARG A 207 -43.72 -7.67 -4.77
N LEU A 208 -42.43 -7.53 -4.45
CA LEU A 208 -41.30 -7.54 -5.38
C LEU A 208 -40.59 -8.90 -5.27
N ALA A 209 -40.36 -9.58 -6.38
CA ALA A 209 -39.43 -10.71 -6.46
C ALA A 209 -38.14 -10.22 -7.12
N GLU A 210 -37.00 -10.48 -6.49
CA GLU A 210 -35.71 -9.91 -6.85
C GLU A 210 -34.64 -10.99 -6.92
N ALA A 211 -33.83 -10.96 -7.96
CA ALA A 211 -32.63 -11.77 -8.12
C ALA A 211 -31.48 -10.86 -8.57
N GLU A 212 -30.48 -10.67 -7.70
CA GLU A 212 -29.31 -9.83 -7.97
C GLU A 212 -28.04 -10.67 -8.10
N GLY A 213 -27.15 -10.26 -9.00
CA GLY A 213 -25.77 -10.72 -9.09
C GLY A 213 -24.83 -9.55 -9.27
N GLY A 214 -23.60 -9.64 -8.75
CA GLY A 214 -22.64 -8.56 -8.88
C GLY A 214 -21.20 -8.99 -8.57
N TYR A 215 -20.25 -8.19 -9.01
CA TYR A 215 -18.82 -8.34 -8.75
C TYR A 215 -18.21 -6.99 -8.39
N SER A 216 -17.24 -6.97 -7.47
CA SER A 216 -16.52 -5.75 -7.08
C SER A 216 -15.02 -6.00 -7.04
N THR A 217 -14.27 -5.02 -7.54
CA THR A 217 -12.80 -4.96 -7.49
C THR A 217 -12.38 -3.75 -6.68
N ASN A 218 -11.53 -3.96 -5.67
CA ASN A 218 -11.00 -2.90 -4.84
C ASN A 218 -9.48 -3.00 -4.79
N GLU A 219 -8.79 -1.89 -5.05
CA GLU A 219 -7.35 -1.80 -4.75
C GLU A 219 -7.14 -1.89 -3.22
N PRO A 220 -6.24 -2.76 -2.72
CA PRO A 220 -5.95 -2.81 -1.29
C PRO A 220 -5.29 -1.52 -0.80
N VAL A 221 -5.91 -0.84 0.18
CA VAL A 221 -5.40 0.44 0.73
C VAL A 221 -3.96 0.32 1.21
N GLN A 222 -3.59 -0.79 1.86
CA GLN A 222 -2.21 -1.04 2.32
C GLN A 222 -1.20 -1.06 1.15
N TYR A 223 -1.60 -1.58 -0.01
CA TYR A 223 -0.77 -1.57 -1.20
C TYR A 223 -0.62 -0.15 -1.77
N CYS A 224 -1.70 0.62 -1.81
CA CYS A 224 -1.67 2.02 -2.24
C CYS A 224 -0.78 2.90 -1.33
N VAL A 225 -0.82 2.67 -0.01
CA VAL A 225 0.09 3.31 0.96
C VAL A 225 1.55 2.96 0.64
N LYS A 226 1.84 1.67 0.44
CA LYS A 226 3.19 1.20 0.06
C LYS A 226 3.68 1.92 -1.20
N GLN A 227 2.86 1.98 -2.25
CA GLN A 227 3.21 2.67 -3.50
C GLN A 227 3.44 4.17 -3.31
N ALA A 228 2.62 4.85 -2.49
CA ALA A 228 2.82 6.26 -2.18
C ALA A 228 4.13 6.51 -1.43
N MET A 229 4.47 5.63 -0.47
CA MET A 229 5.74 5.68 0.27
C MET A 229 6.95 5.38 -0.62
N GLU A 230 6.87 4.38 -1.50
CA GLU A 230 7.90 4.08 -2.49
C GLU A 230 8.18 5.29 -3.39
N ALA A 231 7.12 5.92 -3.91
CA ALA A 231 7.24 7.14 -4.71
C ALA A 231 7.86 8.31 -3.92
N ALA A 232 7.53 8.46 -2.63
CA ALA A 232 8.13 9.47 -1.78
C ALA A 232 9.64 9.23 -1.57
N VAL A 233 10.06 7.97 -1.40
CA VAL A 233 11.48 7.61 -1.26
C VAL A 233 12.24 7.84 -2.56
N VAL A 234 11.68 7.45 -3.72
CA VAL A 234 12.28 7.73 -5.04
C VAL A 234 12.49 9.24 -5.21
N ALA A 235 11.45 10.05 -5.00
CA ALA A 235 11.54 11.49 -5.15
C ALA A 235 12.54 12.11 -4.15
N LEU A 236 12.68 11.56 -2.94
CA LEU A 236 13.68 12.01 -1.97
C LEU A 236 15.11 11.70 -2.44
N VAL A 237 15.34 10.54 -3.03
CA VAL A 237 16.61 10.18 -3.65
C VAL A 237 16.91 11.11 -4.83
N GLU A 238 15.98 11.29 -5.75
CA GLU A 238 16.15 12.15 -6.92
C GLU A 238 16.43 13.61 -6.52
N GLN A 239 15.66 14.17 -5.59
CA GLN A 239 15.88 15.54 -5.12
C GLN A 239 17.22 15.70 -4.38
N GLY A 240 17.64 14.71 -3.59
CA GLY A 240 18.93 14.79 -2.91
C GLY A 240 20.12 14.59 -3.84
N LEU A 241 19.95 13.86 -4.95
CA LEU A 241 20.95 13.85 -6.04
C LEU A 241 21.05 15.21 -6.70
N GLN A 242 19.91 15.82 -7.07
CA GLN A 242 19.87 17.14 -7.70
C GLN A 242 20.48 18.24 -6.81
N ARG A 243 20.26 18.16 -5.49
CA ARG A 243 20.81 19.11 -4.50
C ARG A 243 22.21 18.77 -4.02
N GLY A 244 22.80 17.67 -4.48
CA GLY A 244 24.16 17.24 -4.10
C GLY A 244 24.29 16.72 -2.67
N PHE A 245 23.18 16.37 -2.01
CA PHE A 245 23.19 15.67 -0.72
C PHE A 245 23.62 14.21 -0.88
N TRP A 246 23.24 13.59 -2.00
CA TRP A 246 23.65 12.23 -2.36
C TRP A 246 24.62 12.23 -3.54
N ARG A 247 25.43 11.17 -3.65
CA ARG A 247 26.32 10.93 -4.78
C ARG A 247 26.23 9.47 -5.20
N LEU A 248 26.11 9.25 -6.51
CA LEU A 248 26.25 7.92 -7.09
C LEU A 248 27.69 7.44 -6.96
N ASP A 249 27.88 6.13 -6.99
CA ASP A 249 29.23 5.58 -7.16
C ASP A 249 29.74 5.86 -8.58
N ASP A 250 30.85 6.59 -8.69
CA ASP A 250 31.45 7.02 -9.96
C ASP A 250 31.93 5.85 -10.83
N GLN A 251 31.92 4.60 -10.34
CA GLN A 251 32.27 3.44 -11.16
C GLN A 251 31.20 3.08 -12.20
N LEU A 252 29.95 3.54 -12.04
CA LEU A 252 28.90 3.36 -13.05
C LEU A 252 29.04 4.31 -14.25
N SER A 253 29.69 5.46 -14.08
CA SER A 253 29.94 6.44 -15.15
C SER A 253 31.24 6.17 -15.94
N LEU A 254 32.07 5.22 -15.48
CA LEU A 254 33.34 4.84 -16.10
C LEU A 254 33.26 3.69 -17.10
N ASN A 255 32.06 3.27 -17.51
CA ASN A 255 31.86 2.43 -18.70
C ASN A 255 31.38 3.31 -19.86
N PRO A 256 32.25 4.09 -20.53
CA PRO A 256 31.93 4.51 -21.88
C PRO A 256 31.81 3.21 -22.68
N ALA A 257 30.69 3.05 -23.38
CA ALA A 257 30.53 2.03 -24.40
C ALA A 257 31.74 2.09 -25.35
N THR A 258 32.74 1.26 -25.08
CA THR A 258 33.87 0.96 -25.94
C THR A 258 33.66 -0.47 -26.40
N GLY A 259 32.61 -0.62 -27.22
CA GLY A 259 32.43 -1.76 -28.10
C GLY A 259 32.69 -1.26 -29.51
N SER A 260 33.85 -1.65 -30.02
CA SER A 260 34.29 -1.69 -31.42
C SER A 260 33.18 -1.81 -32.47
#